data_AF-A0A7S3VDM2-F1
#
_entry.id   AF-A0A7S3VDM2-F1
#
_cell.length_a   1.000
_cell.length_b   1.000
_cell.length_c   1.000
_cell.angle_alpha   90.00
_cell.angle_beta   90.00
_cell.angle_gamma   90.00
#
_symmetry.space_group_name_H-M   'P 1'
#
loop_
_entity.id
_entity.type
_entity.pdbx_description
1 polymer ?
#
loop_
_entity_poly.entity_id
_entity_poly.type
_entity_poly.pdbx_seq_one_letter_code
_entity_poly.pdbx_strand_id
1 'polypeptide(L)'
;MSLPAHSLQTPLGLAVDGNSDDVDSDSNTIGNSPENQVAFDKRIIETVKSCRNFTVRPARIASELGISIEDATAELCGLLRAVGESATFTFEESSITTKQVHSSSTNSHSHSHTNSKSSSTNESTMSAKTMTMVFQFPHDFERKAYAARRKEDLKETLTKIASLAWRILKVFTAFGLILSLTIILISGMCAMVAVIVAVSRGGGGGGQGRHQHQRVHGHMRSMFSSLRQILWFYVLFGQGRERERADDDRQDPFMHGVAYDLALWSNMLFTSPGSIWFWMNAGRLRNRRQNRGWRRNNNANANANVNAINQGSWGVTQVKRDRIHETAGSADDHRGILSIAVEFLFGPTPFWPGPSDVEKWNLIERFILSRENGITLSDLVPFIDNPPPIMEDQGSTLPSHTVSGCLHILAHFNGVPISSSRFAFPEIVAERENGNFDNHQNSAESGNSEMRWESILYENQSGFSSSSNGRTLGTAPKPPEYLHEKYHVLTKLSRKEFGQCICLNLFNIIGILLLQNAISKEGSMLEIKNTTAFAFVSGIFSLLSFYAKFFFCLPLARLIFVITVNFGIKQRNEKRHGIAKVMAG
;
A
#
# COMPACT_ATOMS: atom_id res chain seq x y z
N MET A 1 9.68 -3.98 -72.59
CA MET A 1 8.78 -2.83 -72.37
C MET A 1 7.42 -3.41 -72.00
N SER A 2 7.02 -3.20 -70.75
CA SER A 2 5.80 -3.65 -70.03
C SER A 2 4.94 -4.77 -70.64
N LEU A 3 5.07 -5.97 -70.08
CA LEU A 3 4.03 -7.01 -70.08
C LEU A 3 3.49 -7.16 -68.65
N PRO A 4 2.16 -7.24 -68.46
CA PRO A 4 1.52 -7.64 -67.21
C PRO A 4 1.25 -9.16 -67.23
N ALA A 5 1.28 -9.82 -66.08
CA ALA A 5 0.86 -11.22 -65.96
C ALA A 5 -0.04 -11.43 -64.73
N HIS A 6 -1.17 -12.05 -65.04
CA HIS A 6 -2.28 -12.46 -64.20
C HIS A 6 -2.02 -13.76 -63.40
N SER A 7 -2.88 -13.96 -62.40
CA SER A 7 -3.56 -15.21 -61.98
C SER A 7 -2.89 -16.22 -61.03
N LEU A 8 -3.63 -16.54 -59.95
CA LEU A 8 -4.12 -17.89 -59.52
C LEU A 8 -4.68 -17.75 -58.07
N GLN A 9 -5.98 -17.70 -57.80
CA GLN A 9 -6.95 -18.81 -57.66
C GLN A 9 -6.46 -20.01 -56.79
N THR A 10 -6.87 -20.00 -55.49
CA THR A 10 -7.50 -21.04 -54.60
C THR A 10 -7.23 -22.56 -54.83
N PRO A 11 -7.60 -23.50 -53.91
CA PRO A 11 -7.81 -23.51 -52.44
C PRO A 11 -7.19 -24.78 -51.74
N LEU A 12 -7.32 -24.91 -50.41
CA LEU A 12 -7.39 -26.14 -49.55
C LEU A 12 -6.93 -25.72 -48.14
N GLY A 13 -7.70 -25.84 -47.05
CA GLY A 13 -8.59 -26.94 -46.69
C GLY A 13 -7.93 -27.73 -45.57
N LEU A 14 -8.09 -27.29 -44.31
CA LEU A 14 -7.80 -28.10 -43.13
C LEU A 14 -8.70 -27.63 -41.99
N ALA A 15 -9.77 -28.41 -41.79
CA ALA A 15 -10.62 -28.36 -40.63
C ALA A 15 -9.83 -28.87 -39.41
N VAL A 16 -9.89 -28.10 -38.33
CA VAL A 16 -9.59 -28.58 -36.98
C VAL A 16 -10.83 -28.27 -36.15
N ASP A 17 -11.59 -29.32 -35.88
CA ASP A 17 -12.60 -29.33 -34.82
C ASP A 17 -11.86 -29.20 -33.48
N GLY A 18 -12.10 -28.09 -32.81
CA GLY A 18 -11.54 -27.76 -31.51
C GLY A 18 -12.60 -27.09 -30.66
N ASN A 19 -13.34 -27.92 -29.95
CA ASN A 19 -14.31 -27.59 -28.91
C ASN A 19 -13.69 -26.68 -27.84
N SER A 20 -14.18 -25.45 -27.70
CA SER A 20 -14.01 -24.63 -26.49
C SER A 20 -15.11 -23.56 -26.43
N ASP A 21 -16.22 -23.94 -25.80
CA ASP A 21 -17.14 -23.00 -25.15
C ASP A 21 -16.39 -22.38 -23.98
N ASP A 22 -16.03 -21.11 -24.12
CA ASP A 22 -15.79 -20.08 -23.07
C ASP A 22 -15.15 -18.88 -23.77
N VAL A 23 -15.94 -18.23 -24.63
CA VAL A 23 -15.61 -16.91 -25.17
C VAL A 23 -16.16 -15.90 -24.16
N ASP A 24 -15.36 -15.62 -23.13
CA ASP A 24 -15.51 -14.37 -22.39
C ASP A 24 -15.42 -13.24 -23.41
N SER A 25 -16.58 -12.64 -23.66
CA SER A 25 -16.72 -11.46 -24.50
C SER A 25 -16.17 -10.28 -23.70
N ASP A 26 -14.85 -10.19 -23.61
CA ASP A 26 -14.11 -8.99 -23.26
C ASP A 26 -14.34 -7.97 -24.39
N SER A 27 -15.53 -7.37 -24.36
CA SER A 27 -15.94 -6.32 -25.26
C SER A 27 -15.01 -5.11 -25.10
N ASN A 28 -14.24 -4.84 -26.14
CA ASN A 28 -13.81 -3.50 -26.55
C ASN A 28 -13.13 -2.59 -25.50
N THR A 29 -12.22 -3.10 -24.67
CA THR A 29 -11.16 -2.25 -24.14
C THR A 29 -10.14 -2.00 -25.26
N ILE A 30 -10.54 -1.24 -26.28
CA ILE A 30 -9.66 -0.75 -27.35
C ILE A 30 -8.42 -0.19 -26.65
N GLY A 31 -7.25 -0.77 -26.96
CA GLY A 31 -6.01 -0.51 -26.26
C GLY A 31 -5.81 0.97 -25.95
N ASN A 32 -5.92 1.29 -24.66
CA ASN A 32 -5.52 2.56 -24.06
C ASN A 32 -3.99 2.66 -24.08
N SER A 33 -3.40 2.58 -25.27
CA SER A 33 -2.04 3.07 -25.46
C SER A 33 -2.07 4.56 -25.11
N PRO A 34 -1.13 5.07 -24.30
CA PRO A 34 -1.08 6.49 -23.94
C PRO A 34 -1.07 7.41 -25.18
N GLU A 35 -0.64 6.90 -26.34
CA GLU A 35 -0.68 7.60 -27.62
C GLU A 35 -2.11 7.82 -28.15
N ASN A 36 -3.00 6.83 -28.01
CA ASN A 36 -4.40 6.93 -28.44
C ASN A 36 -5.16 7.95 -27.58
N GLN A 37 -4.91 7.98 -26.27
CA GLN A 37 -5.53 8.93 -25.36
C GLN A 37 -5.10 10.38 -25.69
N VAL A 38 -3.82 10.62 -25.98
CA VAL A 38 -3.35 11.94 -26.43
C VAL A 38 -4.03 12.38 -27.73
N ALA A 39 -4.29 11.46 -28.65
CA ALA A 39 -5.01 11.77 -29.89
C ALA A 39 -6.49 12.09 -29.64
N PHE A 40 -7.14 11.36 -28.73
CA PHE A 40 -8.53 11.58 -28.33
C PHE A 40 -8.73 12.94 -27.66
N ASP A 41 -7.87 13.30 -26.70
CA ASP A 41 -7.97 14.58 -25.99
C ASP A 41 -7.77 15.78 -26.93
N LYS A 42 -6.90 15.63 -27.93
CA LYS A 42 -6.73 16.65 -28.98
C LYS A 42 -8.00 16.84 -29.79
N ARG A 43 -8.69 15.76 -30.15
CA ARG A 43 -9.97 15.83 -30.87
C ARG A 43 -11.04 16.53 -30.04
N ILE A 44 -11.15 16.23 -28.73
CA ILE A 44 -12.06 16.94 -27.83
C ILE A 44 -11.78 18.45 -27.86
N ILE A 45 -10.51 18.85 -27.68
CA ILE A 45 -10.12 20.27 -27.69
C ILE A 45 -10.46 20.94 -29.04
N GLU A 46 -10.22 20.26 -30.16
CA GLU A 46 -10.55 20.75 -31.51
C GLU A 46 -12.07 20.91 -31.72
N THR A 47 -12.86 19.94 -31.25
CA THR A 47 -14.33 20.02 -31.27
C THR A 47 -14.86 21.17 -30.41
N VAL A 48 -14.30 21.40 -29.22
CA VAL A 48 -14.68 22.56 -28.37
C VAL A 48 -14.31 23.88 -29.05
N LYS A 49 -13.15 23.96 -29.72
CA LYS A 49 -12.73 25.13 -30.50
C LYS A 49 -13.63 25.43 -31.70
N SER A 50 -14.19 24.39 -32.34
CA SER A 50 -15.07 24.57 -33.49
C SER A 50 -16.46 25.10 -33.10
N CYS A 51 -16.82 25.05 -31.82
CA CYS A 51 -18.08 25.55 -31.30
C CYS A 51 -18.09 27.08 -31.19
N ARG A 52 -19.23 27.70 -31.53
CA ARG A 52 -19.41 29.15 -31.39
C ARG A 52 -19.31 29.54 -29.91
N ASN A 53 -18.53 30.58 -29.63
CA ASN A 53 -18.28 31.08 -28.26
C ASN A 53 -17.74 30.02 -27.29
N PHE A 54 -17.10 28.96 -27.78
CA PHE A 54 -16.61 27.83 -26.98
C PHE A 54 -17.69 27.24 -26.07
N THR A 55 -18.94 27.31 -26.52
CA THR A 55 -20.10 26.76 -25.83
C THR A 55 -20.46 25.41 -26.44
N VAL A 56 -20.39 24.35 -25.64
CA VAL A 56 -20.51 22.98 -26.12
C VAL A 56 -21.51 22.18 -25.28
N ARG A 57 -22.29 21.34 -25.96
CA ARG A 57 -23.23 20.39 -25.35
C ARG A 57 -22.65 18.99 -25.43
N PRO A 58 -22.78 18.14 -24.39
CA PRO A 58 -22.28 16.76 -24.42
C PRO A 58 -22.76 15.96 -25.63
N ALA A 59 -24.04 16.09 -26.00
CA ALA A 59 -24.62 15.41 -27.16
C ALA A 59 -23.89 15.71 -28.48
N ARG A 60 -23.33 16.91 -28.63
CA ARG A 60 -22.56 17.27 -29.82
C ARG A 60 -21.21 16.55 -29.85
N ILE A 61 -20.50 16.54 -28.73
CA ILE A 61 -19.21 15.82 -28.61
C ILE A 61 -19.41 14.32 -28.82
N ALA A 62 -20.44 13.74 -28.19
CA ALA A 62 -20.84 12.35 -28.37
C ALA A 62 -21.03 12.02 -29.86
N SER A 63 -21.79 12.85 -30.58
CA SER A 63 -22.05 12.65 -32.02
C SER A 63 -20.81 12.81 -32.90
N GLU A 64 -19.86 13.67 -32.53
CA GLU A 64 -18.68 13.99 -33.34
C GLU A 64 -17.54 12.98 -33.10
N LEU A 65 -17.42 12.47 -31.87
CA LEU A 65 -16.39 11.51 -31.48
C LEU A 65 -16.85 10.05 -31.52
N GLY A 66 -18.15 9.80 -31.65
CA GLY A 66 -18.72 8.45 -31.61
C GLY A 66 -18.65 7.80 -30.23
N ILE A 67 -18.77 8.61 -29.18
CA ILE A 67 -18.77 8.16 -27.77
C ILE A 67 -20.16 8.34 -27.16
N SER A 68 -20.40 7.71 -26.00
CA SER A 68 -21.65 7.89 -25.27
C SER A 68 -21.81 9.34 -24.76
N ILE A 69 -23.04 9.75 -24.46
CA ILE A 69 -23.30 11.11 -23.92
C ILE A 69 -22.70 11.23 -22.52
N GLU A 70 -22.70 10.13 -21.78
CA GLU A 70 -22.13 9.96 -20.45
C GLU A 70 -20.61 10.16 -20.51
N ASP A 71 -19.91 9.48 -21.41
CA ASP A 71 -18.46 9.64 -21.62
C ASP A 71 -18.12 11.07 -22.05
N ALA A 72 -18.88 11.63 -23.01
CA ALA A 72 -18.70 13.01 -23.45
C ALA A 72 -18.87 14.02 -22.30
N THR A 73 -19.80 13.75 -21.39
CA THR A 73 -20.04 14.57 -20.20
C THR A 73 -18.88 14.44 -19.22
N ALA A 74 -18.39 13.22 -18.96
CA ALA A 74 -17.25 12.97 -18.09
C ALA A 74 -15.99 13.69 -18.61
N GLU A 75 -15.72 13.60 -19.91
CA GLU A 75 -14.59 14.29 -20.57
C GLU A 75 -14.70 15.81 -20.48
N LEU A 76 -15.89 16.37 -20.67
CA LEU A 76 -16.13 17.80 -20.50
C LEU A 76 -15.95 18.27 -19.06
N CYS A 77 -16.37 17.47 -18.09
CA CYS A 77 -16.11 17.72 -16.67
C CYS A 77 -14.61 17.66 -16.34
N GLY A 78 -13.88 16.70 -16.93
CA GLY A 78 -12.42 16.62 -16.84
C GLY A 78 -11.73 17.86 -17.42
N LEU A 79 -12.18 18.31 -18.59
CA LEU A 79 -11.67 19.52 -19.23
C LEU A 79 -11.98 20.77 -18.38
N LEU A 80 -13.18 20.87 -17.81
CA LEU A 80 -13.57 21.97 -16.93
C LEU A 80 -12.67 22.02 -15.68
N ARG A 81 -12.35 20.88 -15.08
CA ARG A 81 -11.38 20.75 -13.99
C ARG A 81 -9.99 21.22 -14.40
N ALA A 82 -9.52 20.84 -15.59
CA ALA A 82 -8.22 21.21 -16.11
C ALA A 82 -8.09 22.72 -16.39
N VAL A 83 -9.17 23.36 -16.84
CA VAL A 83 -9.22 24.79 -17.15
C VAL A 83 -9.39 25.65 -15.90
N GLY A 84 -10.09 25.13 -14.88
CA GLY A 84 -10.31 25.80 -13.61
C GLY A 84 -11.36 26.92 -13.69
N GLU A 85 -11.14 27.99 -12.93
CA GLU A 85 -12.16 29.01 -12.58
C GLU A 85 -12.79 29.77 -13.75
N SER A 86 -12.16 29.73 -14.91
CA SER A 86 -12.62 30.47 -16.08
C SER A 86 -13.64 29.71 -16.93
N ALA A 87 -13.84 28.42 -16.67
CA ALA A 87 -14.85 27.61 -17.33
C ALA A 87 -16.11 27.53 -16.46
N THR A 88 -17.28 27.65 -17.08
CA THR A 88 -18.57 27.60 -16.42
C THR A 88 -19.47 26.56 -17.09
N PHE A 89 -20.48 26.09 -16.38
CA PHE A 89 -21.53 25.26 -16.96
C PHE A 89 -22.89 25.75 -16.48
N THR A 90 -23.90 25.60 -17.33
CA THR A 90 -25.28 26.00 -17.06
C THR A 90 -26.23 24.93 -17.55
N PHE A 91 -27.33 24.70 -16.84
CA PHE A 91 -28.42 23.84 -17.32
C PHE A 91 -29.37 24.68 -18.17
N GLU A 92 -29.56 24.29 -19.42
CA GLU A 92 -30.52 24.92 -20.33
C GLU A 92 -31.73 23.99 -20.50
N GLU A 93 -32.93 24.53 -20.29
CA GLU A 93 -34.15 23.79 -20.51
C GLU A 93 -34.42 23.69 -22.02
N SER A 94 -34.23 22.50 -22.58
CA SER A 94 -34.57 22.25 -23.97
C SER A 94 -36.01 21.72 -24.07
N SER A 95 -36.88 22.51 -24.70
CA SER A 95 -38.20 22.04 -25.11
C SER A 95 -38.04 21.24 -26.41
N ILE A 96 -37.95 19.92 -26.29
CA ILE A 96 -37.95 19.04 -27.46
C ILE A 96 -39.38 19.07 -28.02
N THR A 97 -39.61 19.94 -29.01
CA THR A 97 -40.83 19.89 -29.81
C THR A 97 -40.66 18.72 -30.77
N THR A 98 -40.92 17.50 -30.31
CA THR A 98 -40.97 16.32 -31.16
C THR A 98 -42.11 16.53 -32.15
N LYS A 99 -41.79 17.10 -33.32
CA LYS A 99 -42.69 17.06 -34.47
C LYS A 99 -42.81 15.59 -34.82
N GLN A 100 -43.88 14.94 -34.36
CA GLN A 100 -44.27 13.63 -34.86
C GLN A 100 -44.41 13.75 -36.37
N VAL A 101 -43.38 13.34 -37.10
CA VAL A 101 -43.50 13.06 -38.52
C VAL A 101 -44.33 11.79 -38.57
N HIS A 102 -45.65 11.95 -38.68
CA HIS A 102 -46.54 10.89 -39.11
C HIS A 102 -46.09 10.49 -40.51
N SER A 103 -45.17 9.52 -40.58
CA SER A 103 -44.91 8.75 -41.78
C SER A 103 -46.20 7.98 -42.07
N SER A 104 -47.02 8.57 -42.92
CA SER A 104 -48.19 7.95 -43.52
C SER A 104 -47.70 6.80 -44.39
N SER A 105 -47.46 5.65 -43.77
CA SER A 105 -47.35 4.39 -44.49
C SER A 105 -48.74 4.05 -45.02
N THR A 106 -48.97 4.34 -46.29
CA THR A 106 -50.09 3.82 -47.06
C THR A 106 -49.98 2.31 -47.11
N ASN A 107 -50.79 1.60 -46.32
CA ASN A 107 -51.07 0.20 -46.57
C ASN A 107 -52.58 0.02 -46.72
N SER A 108 -52.99 -0.10 -47.98
CA SER A 108 -54.31 -0.51 -48.42
C SER A 108 -54.54 -1.99 -48.10
N HIS A 109 -55.48 -2.30 -47.20
CA HIS A 109 -56.49 -3.34 -47.48
C HIS A 109 -57.66 -3.28 -46.50
N SER A 110 -58.84 -3.41 -47.09
CA SER A 110 -60.19 -3.30 -46.57
C SER A 110 -60.59 -4.42 -45.60
N HIS A 111 -61.28 -4.08 -44.50
CA HIS A 111 -62.67 -4.52 -44.32
C HIS A 111 -63.42 -3.75 -43.23
N SER A 112 -64.70 -3.53 -43.54
CA SER A 112 -65.74 -2.81 -42.82
C SER A 112 -66.14 -3.41 -41.47
N HIS A 113 -66.33 -2.58 -40.45
CA HIS A 113 -67.66 -2.39 -39.85
C HIS A 113 -67.74 -1.18 -38.92
N THR A 114 -68.83 -0.44 -39.14
CA THR A 114 -69.48 0.64 -38.40
C THR A 114 -69.57 0.44 -36.87
N ASN A 115 -69.18 1.43 -36.06
CA ASN A 115 -70.15 2.32 -35.39
C ASN A 115 -69.48 3.47 -34.61
N SER A 116 -70.11 4.62 -34.71
CA SER A 116 -69.74 5.93 -34.17
C SER A 116 -69.83 6.06 -32.66
N LYS A 117 -68.78 6.63 -32.02
CA LYS A 117 -68.95 7.56 -30.89
C LYS A 117 -67.74 8.48 -30.79
N SER A 118 -67.96 9.74 -31.19
CA SER A 118 -67.02 10.85 -31.13
C SER A 118 -66.66 11.19 -29.68
N SER A 119 -65.48 10.78 -29.22
CA SER A 119 -64.81 11.35 -28.05
C SER A 119 -63.73 12.31 -28.54
N SER A 120 -63.96 13.61 -28.31
CA SER A 120 -62.96 14.67 -28.39
C SER A 120 -61.81 14.34 -27.43
N THR A 121 -60.81 13.65 -27.95
CA THR A 121 -59.62 13.25 -27.20
C THR A 121 -58.72 14.47 -27.22
N ASN A 122 -58.71 15.21 -26.11
CA ASN A 122 -57.74 16.28 -25.89
C ASN A 122 -56.35 15.63 -25.92
N GLU A 123 -55.66 15.76 -27.05
CA GLU A 123 -54.22 15.52 -27.16
C GLU A 123 -53.51 16.52 -26.24
N SER A 124 -53.41 16.15 -24.97
CA SER A 124 -52.50 16.78 -24.04
C SER A 124 -51.09 16.46 -24.52
N THR A 125 -50.55 17.31 -25.40
CA THR A 125 -49.13 17.33 -25.76
C THR A 125 -48.33 17.54 -24.48
N MET A 126 -47.91 16.45 -23.85
CA MET A 126 -46.97 16.48 -22.74
C MET A 126 -45.61 16.90 -23.31
N SER A 127 -45.34 18.20 -23.27
CA SER A 127 -44.03 18.75 -23.54
C SER A 127 -43.08 18.30 -22.44
N ALA A 128 -42.41 17.17 -22.64
CA ALA A 128 -41.32 16.74 -21.78
C ALA A 128 -40.21 17.79 -21.85
N LYS A 129 -39.95 18.44 -20.71
CA LYS A 129 -38.87 19.41 -20.55
C LYS A 129 -37.62 18.64 -20.17
N THR A 130 -36.62 18.62 -21.05
CA THR A 130 -35.34 17.95 -20.78
C THR A 130 -34.29 19.02 -20.49
N MET A 131 -33.70 18.96 -19.29
CA MET A 131 -32.57 19.81 -18.92
C MET A 131 -31.30 19.29 -19.60
N THR A 132 -30.65 20.13 -20.39
CA THR A 132 -29.38 19.80 -21.05
C THR A 132 -28.26 20.63 -20.45
N MET A 133 -27.14 19.99 -20.12
CA MET A 133 -25.93 20.71 -19.67
C MET A 133 -25.25 21.42 -20.84
N VAL A 134 -24.88 22.67 -20.61
CA VAL A 134 -24.14 23.51 -21.55
C VAL A 134 -22.87 23.97 -20.87
N PHE A 135 -21.72 23.66 -21.46
CA PHE A 135 -20.40 24.03 -20.96
C PHE A 135 -19.89 25.24 -21.74
N GLN A 136 -19.34 26.23 -21.05
CA GLN A 136 -18.75 27.42 -21.63
C GLN A 136 -17.29 27.55 -21.20
N PHE A 137 -16.39 27.58 -22.17
CA PHE A 137 -14.94 27.68 -21.93
C PHE A 137 -14.40 29.07 -22.29
N PRO A 138 -13.35 29.57 -21.62
CA PRO A 138 -12.68 30.81 -21.99
C PRO A 138 -11.86 30.64 -23.28
N HIS A 139 -11.53 31.72 -23.99
CA HIS A 139 -10.72 31.64 -25.21
C HIS A 139 -9.35 30.96 -25.01
N ASP A 140 -8.74 31.08 -23.82
CA ASP A 140 -7.43 30.51 -23.49
C ASP A 140 -7.49 29.09 -22.88
N PHE A 141 -8.63 28.40 -22.96
CA PHE A 141 -8.85 27.12 -22.27
C PHE A 141 -7.83 26.04 -22.65
N GLU A 142 -7.40 25.99 -23.92
CA GLU A 142 -6.44 25.01 -24.42
C GLU A 142 -5.10 25.10 -23.68
N ARG A 143 -4.56 26.31 -23.52
CA ARG A 143 -3.28 26.52 -22.83
C ARG A 143 -3.37 26.06 -21.38
N LYS A 144 -4.51 26.33 -20.73
CA LYS A 144 -4.77 25.90 -19.35
C LYS A 144 -4.91 24.38 -19.25
N ALA A 145 -5.66 23.75 -20.15
CA ALA A 145 -5.84 22.31 -20.22
C ALA A 145 -4.50 21.58 -20.42
N TYR A 146 -3.67 22.02 -21.38
CA TYR A 146 -2.33 21.43 -21.57
C TYR A 146 -1.39 21.65 -20.38
N ALA A 147 -1.46 22.81 -19.73
CA ALA A 147 -0.67 23.07 -18.55
C ALA A 147 -1.08 22.20 -17.36
N ALA A 148 -2.39 21.93 -17.19
CA ALA A 148 -2.91 21.03 -16.18
C ALA A 148 -2.47 19.58 -16.45
N ARG A 149 -2.63 19.10 -17.68
CA ARG A 149 -2.21 17.75 -18.08
C ARG A 149 -0.73 17.50 -17.82
N ARG A 150 0.15 18.44 -18.22
CA ARG A 150 1.60 18.30 -17.95
C ARG A 150 1.91 18.15 -16.46
N LYS A 151 1.12 18.77 -15.58
CA LYS A 151 1.30 18.62 -14.12
C LYS A 151 0.85 17.24 -13.66
N GLU A 152 -0.20 16.67 -14.23
CA GLU A 152 -0.69 15.32 -13.93
C GLU A 152 0.29 14.26 -14.43
N ASP A 153 0.76 14.36 -15.68
CA ASP A 153 1.79 13.49 -16.24
C ASP A 153 3.09 13.56 -15.41
N LEU A 154 3.47 14.77 -14.97
CA LEU A 154 4.64 14.96 -14.10
C LEU A 154 4.42 14.31 -12.74
N LYS A 155 3.22 14.42 -12.14
CA LYS A 155 2.91 13.75 -10.87
C LYS A 155 2.96 12.23 -11.03
N GLU A 156 2.37 11.68 -12.08
CA GLU A 156 2.37 10.24 -12.34
C GLU A 156 3.78 9.70 -12.60
N THR A 157 4.58 10.41 -13.39
CA THR A 157 5.99 10.04 -13.59
C THR A 157 6.80 10.17 -12.30
N LEU A 158 6.56 11.21 -11.49
CA LEU A 158 7.19 11.34 -10.17
C LEU A 158 6.77 10.23 -9.20
N THR A 159 5.51 9.80 -9.17
CA THR A 159 5.08 8.70 -8.30
C THR A 159 5.68 7.37 -8.74
N LYS A 160 5.80 7.12 -10.05
CA LYS A 160 6.53 5.96 -10.61
C LYS A 160 8.03 6.01 -10.28
N ILE A 161 8.67 7.17 -10.42
CA ILE A 161 10.08 7.34 -10.06
C ILE A 161 10.27 7.20 -8.55
N ALA A 162 9.38 7.76 -7.74
CA ALA A 162 9.42 7.67 -6.29
C ALA A 162 9.23 6.23 -5.81
N SER A 163 8.32 5.47 -6.42
CA SER A 163 8.11 4.05 -6.09
C SER A 163 9.34 3.20 -6.46
N LEU A 164 9.96 3.46 -7.62
CA LEU A 164 11.22 2.82 -8.01
C LEU A 164 12.37 3.20 -7.07
N ALA A 165 12.53 4.50 -6.77
CA ALA A 165 13.55 4.99 -5.84
C ALA A 165 13.37 4.37 -4.45
N TRP A 166 12.13 4.21 -3.99
CA TRP A 166 11.80 3.54 -2.73
C TRP A 166 12.17 2.05 -2.74
N ARG A 167 11.94 1.34 -3.86
CA ARG A 167 12.39 -0.05 -4.04
C ARG A 167 13.92 -0.15 -3.99
N ILE A 168 14.64 0.73 -4.68
CA ILE A 168 16.11 0.79 -4.64
C ILE A 168 16.60 1.10 -3.22
N LEU A 169 15.96 2.04 -2.53
CA LEU A 169 16.26 2.41 -1.15
C LEU A 169 16.10 1.22 -0.19
N LYS A 170 15.03 0.44 -0.35
CA LYS A 170 14.81 -0.81 0.39
C LYS A 170 15.95 -1.79 0.23
N VAL A 171 16.32 -2.09 -1.01
CA VAL A 171 17.45 -3.01 -1.30
C VAL A 171 18.76 -2.49 -0.72
N PHE A 172 19.04 -1.19 -0.87
CA PHE A 172 20.27 -0.58 -0.36
C PHE A 172 20.37 -0.64 1.17
N THR A 173 19.28 -0.36 1.89
CA THR A 173 19.27 -0.48 3.36
C THR A 173 19.41 -1.92 3.83
N ALA A 174 18.78 -2.88 3.15
CA ALA A 174 18.86 -4.29 3.51
C ALA A 174 20.29 -4.81 3.33
N PHE A 175 20.94 -4.44 2.23
CA PHE A 175 22.35 -4.73 1.99
C PHE A 175 23.25 -4.09 3.05
N GLY A 176 23.01 -2.81 3.38
CA GLY A 176 23.76 -2.13 4.42
C GLY A 176 23.55 -2.74 5.82
N LEU A 177 22.35 -3.24 6.13
CA LEU A 177 22.07 -3.97 7.38
C LEU A 177 22.89 -5.26 7.44
N ILE A 178 22.90 -6.05 6.36
CA ILE A 178 23.69 -7.28 6.28
C ILE A 178 25.18 -6.97 6.42
N LEU A 179 25.67 -5.93 5.75
CA LEU A 179 27.06 -5.52 5.83
C LEU A 179 27.44 -5.06 7.25
N SER A 180 26.59 -4.28 7.91
CA SER A 180 26.80 -3.84 9.29
C SER A 180 26.82 -5.02 10.28
N LEU A 181 25.88 -5.96 10.14
CA LEU A 181 25.83 -7.19 10.94
C LEU A 181 27.11 -8.03 10.76
N THR A 182 27.57 -8.16 9.51
CA THR A 182 28.78 -8.93 9.17
C THR A 182 30.02 -8.31 9.81
N ILE A 183 30.16 -6.98 9.78
CA ILE A 183 31.26 -6.27 10.42
C ILE A 183 31.24 -6.45 11.94
N ILE A 184 30.06 -6.33 12.57
CA ILE A 184 29.90 -6.55 14.01
C ILE A 184 30.28 -7.98 14.39
N LEU A 185 29.91 -8.96 13.58
CA LEU A 185 30.22 -10.37 13.79
C LEU A 185 31.74 -10.62 13.71
N ILE A 186 32.40 -10.11 12.66
CA ILE A 186 33.86 -10.22 12.50
C ILE A 186 34.57 -9.52 13.67
N SER A 187 34.13 -8.31 14.04
CA SER A 187 34.68 -7.57 15.18
C SER A 187 34.51 -8.33 16.49
N GLY A 188 33.32 -8.90 16.75
CA GLY A 188 33.04 -9.73 17.91
C GLY A 188 33.90 -11.00 17.95
N MET A 189 34.14 -11.64 16.80
CA MET A 189 35.07 -12.76 16.69
C MET A 189 36.51 -12.33 17.02
N CYS A 190 36.99 -11.21 16.48
CA CYS A 190 38.32 -10.68 16.76
C CYS A 190 38.50 -10.34 18.25
N ALA A 191 37.53 -9.67 18.87
CA ALA A 191 37.53 -9.37 20.29
C ALA A 191 37.56 -10.64 21.14
N MET A 192 36.77 -11.65 20.77
CA MET A 192 36.75 -12.93 21.45
C MET A 192 38.10 -13.66 21.35
N VAL A 193 38.74 -13.66 20.17
CA VAL A 193 40.08 -14.22 19.98
C VAL A 193 41.11 -13.48 20.83
N ALA A 194 41.05 -12.15 20.90
CA ALA A 194 41.95 -11.36 21.73
C ALA A 194 41.81 -11.71 23.22
N VAL A 195 40.58 -11.87 23.73
CA VAL A 195 40.32 -12.31 25.10
C VAL A 195 40.88 -13.72 25.34
N ILE A 196 40.69 -14.66 24.40
CA ILE A 196 41.26 -16.01 24.51
C ILE A 196 42.79 -15.97 24.58
N VAL A 197 43.43 -15.16 23.74
CA VAL A 197 44.90 -15.01 23.74
C VAL A 197 45.38 -14.40 25.06
N ALA A 198 44.71 -13.36 25.56
CA ALA A 198 45.04 -12.73 26.84
C ALA A 198 44.94 -13.72 28.01
N VAL A 199 43.85 -14.50 28.06
CA VAL A 199 43.65 -15.54 29.08
C VAL A 199 44.70 -16.65 28.95
N SER A 200 45.06 -17.04 27.72
CA SER A 200 46.08 -18.08 27.48
C SER A 200 47.50 -17.64 27.89
N ARG A 201 47.81 -16.33 27.77
CA ARG A 201 49.11 -15.77 28.15
C ARG A 201 49.22 -15.46 29.64
N GLY A 202 48.11 -15.22 30.34
CA GLY A 202 48.08 -14.95 31.78
C GLY A 202 48.25 -16.17 32.71
N GLY A 203 48.38 -17.39 32.16
CA GLY A 203 48.34 -18.66 32.90
C GLY A 203 49.64 -19.09 33.60
N GLY A 204 50.42 -18.16 34.16
CA GLY A 204 51.74 -18.43 34.75
C GLY A 204 51.78 -18.92 36.21
N GLY A 205 50.66 -19.10 36.91
CA GLY A 205 50.69 -19.43 38.35
C GLY A 205 49.58 -20.36 38.84
N GLY A 206 49.95 -21.57 39.27
CA GLY A 206 49.24 -22.32 40.33
C GLY A 206 48.04 -23.21 39.95
N GLY A 207 48.31 -24.40 39.39
CA GLY A 207 47.76 -25.68 39.87
C GLY A 207 46.26 -26.07 39.75
N GLN A 208 45.26 -25.18 39.58
CA GLN A 208 43.85 -25.60 39.84
C GLN A 208 42.78 -25.22 38.79
N GLY A 209 43.15 -24.73 37.60
CA GLY A 209 42.21 -24.11 36.65
C GLY A 209 41.60 -24.94 35.49
N ARG A 210 41.71 -26.28 35.47
CA ARG A 210 41.32 -27.10 34.29
C ARG A 210 39.83 -27.05 33.89
N HIS A 211 38.93 -26.61 34.77
CA HIS A 211 37.49 -26.57 34.48
C HIS A 211 37.01 -25.30 33.75
N GLN A 212 37.76 -24.19 33.80
CA GLN A 212 37.28 -22.92 33.27
C GLN A 212 37.39 -22.83 31.73
N HIS A 213 38.40 -23.49 31.15
CA HIS A 213 38.61 -23.51 29.69
C HIS A 213 37.49 -24.23 28.91
N GLN A 214 36.75 -25.15 29.56
CA GLN A 214 35.62 -25.82 28.92
C GLN A 214 34.36 -24.95 28.81
N ARG A 215 34.16 -23.97 29.72
CA ARG A 215 32.98 -23.09 29.71
C ARG A 215 33.01 -22.08 28.55
N VAL A 216 34.17 -21.48 28.29
CA VAL A 216 34.33 -20.49 27.20
C VAL A 216 34.09 -21.13 25.83
N HIS A 217 34.59 -22.35 25.64
CA HIS A 217 34.43 -23.09 24.39
C HIS A 217 32.97 -23.52 24.12
N GLY A 218 32.17 -23.70 25.18
CA GLY A 218 30.74 -24.00 25.10
C GLY A 218 29.92 -22.78 24.65
N HIS A 219 30.22 -21.59 25.21
CA HIS A 219 29.56 -20.34 24.81
C HIS A 219 29.84 -19.99 23.33
N MET A 220 31.08 -20.18 22.89
CA MET A 220 31.46 -19.93 21.50
C MET A 220 30.69 -20.82 20.51
N ARG A 221 30.51 -22.10 20.86
CA ARG A 221 29.73 -23.07 20.06
C ARG A 221 28.24 -22.74 20.04
N SER A 222 27.69 -22.24 21.15
CA SER A 222 26.32 -21.76 21.23
C SER A 222 26.09 -20.61 20.25
N MET A 223 26.95 -19.59 20.26
CA MET A 223 26.84 -18.42 19.38
C MET A 223 26.91 -18.79 17.89
N PHE A 224 27.84 -19.66 17.48
CA PHE A 224 27.92 -20.13 16.09
C PHE A 224 26.71 -20.97 15.68
N SER A 225 26.15 -21.77 16.60
CA SER A 225 24.91 -22.50 16.34
C SER A 225 23.72 -21.56 16.19
N SER A 226 23.61 -20.52 17.02
CA SER A 226 22.59 -19.50 16.92
C SER A 226 22.71 -18.70 15.63
N LEU A 227 23.93 -18.35 15.21
CA LEU A 227 24.16 -17.63 13.96
C LEU A 227 23.77 -18.47 12.74
N ARG A 228 24.17 -19.75 12.73
CA ARG A 228 23.78 -20.71 11.69
C ARG A 228 22.26 -20.89 11.65
N GLN A 229 21.62 -20.97 12.82
CA GLN A 229 20.16 -21.06 12.92
C GLN A 229 19.52 -19.80 12.34
N ILE A 230 19.93 -18.59 12.72
CA ILE A 230 19.39 -17.34 12.17
C ILE A 230 19.51 -17.28 10.64
N LEU A 231 20.66 -17.70 10.10
CA LEU A 231 20.90 -17.72 8.66
C LEU A 231 20.03 -18.77 7.94
N TRP A 232 19.86 -19.95 8.54
CA TRP A 232 18.94 -20.98 8.04
C TRP A 232 17.47 -20.59 8.21
N PHE A 233 17.10 -19.90 9.29
CA PHE A 233 15.76 -19.37 9.51
C PHE A 233 15.44 -18.33 8.45
N TYR A 234 16.41 -17.50 8.06
CA TYR A 234 16.22 -16.55 6.96
C TYR A 234 16.07 -17.24 5.59
N VAL A 235 16.81 -18.32 5.32
CA VAL A 235 16.66 -19.11 4.09
C VAL A 235 15.33 -19.91 4.06
N LEU A 236 14.94 -20.54 5.16
CA LEU A 236 13.72 -21.37 5.27
C LEU A 236 12.44 -20.55 5.39
N PHE A 237 12.45 -19.47 6.19
CA PHE A 237 11.27 -18.65 6.49
C PHE A 237 11.26 -17.31 5.75
N GLY A 238 12.35 -16.95 5.05
CA GLY A 238 12.33 -15.88 4.07
C GLY A 238 11.28 -16.14 2.99
N GLN A 239 10.99 -17.41 2.67
CA GLN A 239 9.90 -17.83 1.78
C GLN A 239 8.51 -17.84 2.44
N GLY A 240 8.27 -17.01 3.46
CA GLY A 240 7.03 -16.99 4.24
C GLY A 240 5.76 -16.78 3.39
N ARG A 241 5.24 -17.88 2.84
CA ARG A 241 3.82 -18.25 2.83
C ARG A 241 2.83 -17.17 2.33
N GLU A 242 3.14 -16.50 1.23
CA GLU A 242 2.16 -15.70 0.46
C GLU A 242 1.96 -16.26 -0.95
N ARG A 243 1.99 -17.60 -1.08
CA ARG A 243 1.83 -18.28 -2.37
C ARG A 243 0.38 -18.45 -2.82
N GLU A 244 -0.60 -17.79 -2.19
CA GLU A 244 -2.02 -18.01 -2.52
C GLU A 244 -2.86 -16.75 -2.71
N ARG A 245 -2.23 -15.56 -2.80
CA ARG A 245 -2.88 -14.40 -3.44
C ARG A 245 -2.03 -13.98 -4.62
N ALA A 246 -2.37 -14.54 -5.78
CA ALA A 246 -1.93 -14.04 -7.06
C ALA A 246 -2.46 -12.62 -7.21
N ASP A 247 -1.64 -11.62 -6.86
CA ASP A 247 -1.47 -10.40 -7.67
C ASP A 247 -0.57 -9.35 -7.03
N ASP A 248 -0.18 -9.47 -5.75
CA ASP A 248 0.65 -8.42 -5.12
C ASP A 248 2.07 -8.88 -4.75
N ASP A 249 3.02 -8.15 -5.34
CA ASP A 249 4.42 -7.93 -4.97
C ASP A 249 5.24 -9.13 -4.44
N ARG A 250 5.84 -9.83 -5.42
CA ARG A 250 6.99 -10.73 -5.27
C ARG A 250 8.04 -10.16 -4.31
N GLN A 251 8.35 -10.94 -3.27
CA GLN A 251 9.61 -10.82 -2.54
C GLN A 251 10.81 -10.84 -3.50
N ASP A 252 11.80 -9.98 -3.24
CA ASP A 252 12.98 -9.81 -4.08
C ASP A 252 13.81 -11.12 -4.15
N PRO A 253 13.91 -11.79 -5.32
CA PRO A 253 14.65 -13.06 -5.48
C PRO A 253 16.15 -12.92 -5.19
N PHE A 254 16.66 -11.69 -5.19
CA PHE A 254 18.04 -11.37 -4.87
C PHE A 254 18.42 -11.68 -3.42
N MET A 255 17.60 -11.29 -2.45
CA MET A 255 17.90 -11.50 -1.02
C MET A 255 17.93 -12.99 -0.67
N HIS A 256 17.11 -13.78 -1.35
CA HIS A 256 17.12 -15.24 -1.25
C HIS A 256 18.45 -15.84 -1.76
N GLY A 257 18.93 -15.40 -2.92
CA GLY A 257 20.21 -15.86 -3.48
C GLY A 257 21.39 -15.58 -2.54
N VAL A 258 21.48 -14.35 -2.03
CA VAL A 258 22.55 -13.93 -1.11
C VAL A 258 22.53 -14.73 0.20
N ALA A 259 21.34 -14.98 0.76
CA ALA A 259 21.21 -15.78 1.98
C ALA A 259 21.61 -17.24 1.77
N TYR A 260 21.23 -17.82 0.64
CA TYR A 260 21.60 -19.18 0.26
C TYR A 260 23.11 -19.32 0.08
N ASP A 261 23.74 -18.36 -0.59
CA ASP A 261 25.19 -18.34 -0.81
C ASP A 261 25.94 -18.19 0.53
N LEU A 262 25.50 -17.30 1.43
CA LEU A 262 26.08 -17.18 2.78
C LEU A 262 25.90 -18.47 3.61
N ALA A 263 24.77 -19.16 3.47
CA ALA A 263 24.55 -20.45 4.13
C ALA A 263 25.53 -21.51 3.60
N LEU A 264 25.73 -21.57 2.28
CA LEU A 264 26.71 -22.44 1.63
C LEU A 264 28.15 -22.14 2.05
N TRP A 265 28.55 -20.87 2.06
CA TRP A 265 29.86 -20.43 2.55
C TRP A 265 30.07 -20.82 4.00
N SER A 266 29.06 -20.66 4.85
CA SER A 266 29.14 -21.10 6.25
C SER A 266 29.33 -22.62 6.36
N ASN A 267 28.62 -23.42 5.56
CA ASN A 267 28.78 -24.87 5.56
C ASN A 267 30.16 -25.28 5.00
N MET A 268 30.66 -24.62 3.96
CA MET A 268 32.01 -24.89 3.43
C MET A 268 33.10 -24.60 4.48
N LEU A 269 33.02 -23.49 5.20
CA LEU A 269 34.06 -23.12 6.16
C LEU A 269 34.01 -23.93 7.47
N PHE A 270 32.83 -24.40 7.90
CA PHE A 270 32.66 -25.05 9.20
C PHE A 270 32.43 -26.57 9.17
N THR A 271 31.98 -27.13 8.04
CA THR A 271 31.73 -28.58 7.90
C THR A 271 32.63 -29.30 6.90
N SER A 272 33.39 -28.58 6.08
CA SER A 272 34.40 -29.21 5.20
C SER A 272 35.47 -29.93 6.03
N PRO A 273 35.95 -31.12 5.59
CA PRO A 273 37.09 -31.79 6.20
C PRO A 273 38.39 -30.98 6.13
N GLY A 274 38.46 -29.93 5.31
CA GLY A 274 39.56 -28.95 5.31
C GLY A 274 39.49 -27.93 6.46
N SER A 275 38.38 -27.88 7.21
CA SER A 275 38.20 -26.95 8.33
C SER A 275 38.94 -27.44 9.58
N ILE A 276 39.69 -26.54 10.23
CA ILE A 276 40.36 -26.81 11.51
C ILE A 276 39.36 -27.27 12.59
N TRP A 277 38.11 -26.81 12.49
CA TRP A 277 37.02 -27.15 13.40
C TRP A 277 36.48 -28.57 13.20
N PHE A 278 36.49 -29.09 11.96
CA PHE A 278 36.18 -30.49 11.68
C PHE A 278 37.16 -31.41 12.40
N TRP A 279 38.45 -31.13 12.29
CA TRP A 279 39.50 -31.92 12.95
C TRP A 279 39.47 -31.81 14.47
N MET A 280 39.15 -30.63 15.04
CA MET A 280 38.92 -30.51 16.49
C MET A 280 37.70 -31.32 16.97
N ASN A 281 36.61 -31.41 16.19
CA ASN A 281 35.47 -32.27 16.51
C ASN A 281 35.80 -33.76 16.36
N ALA A 282 36.49 -34.15 15.29
CA ALA A 282 36.92 -35.53 15.04
C ALA A 282 37.87 -36.02 16.15
N GLY A 283 38.82 -35.18 16.57
CA GLY A 283 39.71 -35.45 17.70
C GLY A 283 38.97 -35.65 19.02
N ARG A 284 37.88 -34.91 19.27
CA ARG A 284 37.05 -35.10 20.48
C ARG A 284 36.21 -36.36 20.44
N LEU A 285 35.70 -36.77 19.28
CA LEU A 285 35.04 -38.07 19.10
C LEU A 285 36.01 -39.23 19.34
N ARG A 286 37.26 -39.09 18.90
CA ARG A 286 38.34 -40.03 19.21
C ARG A 286 38.66 -40.09 20.72
N ASN A 287 38.74 -38.95 21.40
CA ASN A 287 38.96 -38.92 22.86
C ASN A 287 37.75 -39.44 23.66
N ARG A 288 36.51 -39.25 23.17
CA ARG A 288 35.30 -39.87 23.76
C ARG A 288 35.28 -41.38 23.57
N ARG A 289 35.85 -41.92 22.48
CA ARG A 289 36.01 -43.37 22.30
C ARG A 289 37.07 -43.95 23.26
N GLN A 290 38.12 -43.20 23.59
CA GLN A 290 39.14 -43.64 24.56
C GLN A 290 38.66 -43.57 26.02
N ASN A 291 37.85 -42.56 26.40
CA ASN A 291 37.29 -42.46 27.75
C ASN A 291 36.01 -43.29 27.97
N ARG A 292 35.46 -43.92 26.92
CA ARG A 292 34.48 -45.01 27.03
C ARG A 292 35.18 -46.36 26.95
N GLY A 293 36.30 -46.49 27.67
CA GLY A 293 36.77 -47.81 28.08
C GLY A 293 35.59 -48.53 28.71
N TRP A 294 35.30 -49.73 28.20
CA TRP A 294 34.36 -50.68 28.76
C TRP A 294 34.79 -51.02 30.19
N ARG A 295 34.54 -50.10 31.14
CA ARG A 295 34.51 -50.44 32.56
C ARG A 295 33.27 -51.30 32.72
N ARG A 296 33.49 -52.60 32.54
CA ARG A 296 32.64 -53.70 32.95
C ARG A 296 32.41 -53.53 34.46
N ASN A 297 31.44 -52.71 34.80
CA ASN A 297 31.03 -52.51 36.18
C ASN A 297 30.18 -53.72 36.56
N ASN A 298 30.87 -54.81 36.90
CA ASN A 298 30.30 -55.94 37.62
C ASN A 298 30.01 -55.50 39.05
N ASN A 299 29.02 -54.64 39.23
CA ASN A 299 28.34 -54.55 40.51
C ASN A 299 26.85 -54.57 40.25
N ALA A 300 26.34 -55.80 40.34
CA ALA A 300 24.96 -56.09 40.59
C ALA A 300 24.51 -55.29 41.82
N ASN A 301 23.63 -54.34 41.59
CA ASN A 301 22.44 -54.22 42.41
C ASN A 301 21.29 -53.92 41.46
N ALA A 302 20.62 -55.02 41.12
CA ALA A 302 19.29 -55.02 40.58
C ALA A 302 18.36 -54.19 41.49
N ASN A 303 17.32 -53.63 40.87
CA ASN A 303 16.14 -53.02 41.49
C ASN A 303 16.19 -51.50 41.72
N ALA A 304 16.35 -50.73 40.65
CA ALA A 304 15.60 -49.48 40.44
C ALA A 304 15.88 -48.93 39.03
N ASN A 305 14.82 -48.51 38.33
CA ASN A 305 14.82 -47.74 37.06
C ASN A 305 14.80 -48.50 35.73
N VAL A 306 13.84 -49.43 35.59
CA VAL A 306 13.39 -49.94 34.26
C VAL A 306 12.24 -49.09 33.67
N ASN A 307 11.96 -47.89 34.17
CA ASN A 307 10.84 -47.07 33.68
C ASN A 307 11.20 -45.82 32.86
N ALA A 308 12.44 -45.66 32.38
CA ALA A 308 12.84 -44.46 31.63
C ALA A 308 13.22 -44.70 30.16
N ILE A 309 12.96 -45.89 29.61
CA ILE A 309 13.27 -46.21 28.21
C ILE A 309 12.09 -46.97 27.60
N ASN A 310 10.99 -46.25 27.32
CA ASN A 310 9.95 -46.65 26.35
C ASN A 310 8.89 -45.55 26.13
N GLN A 311 9.32 -44.36 25.69
CA GLN A 311 8.40 -43.42 25.03
C GLN A 311 9.04 -42.90 23.74
N GLY A 312 9.19 -43.82 22.77
CA GLY A 312 9.24 -43.48 21.36
C GLY A 312 7.83 -43.48 20.80
N SER A 313 7.12 -42.37 20.92
CA SER A 313 5.84 -42.16 20.21
C SER A 313 6.14 -41.60 18.82
N TRP A 314 6.33 -42.50 17.86
CA TRP A 314 6.26 -42.21 16.44
C TRP A 314 5.04 -42.95 15.90
N GLY A 315 3.95 -42.23 15.65
CA GLY A 315 2.78 -42.78 14.96
C GLY A 315 1.46 -42.43 15.63
N VAL A 316 1.03 -41.17 15.50
CA VAL A 316 -0.40 -40.85 15.49
C VAL A 316 -0.67 -39.93 14.31
N THR A 317 -1.19 -40.53 13.24
CA THR A 317 -1.87 -39.87 12.14
C THR A 317 -3.12 -39.17 12.67
N GLN A 318 -3.07 -37.84 12.79
CA GLN A 318 -4.28 -37.06 12.95
C GLN A 318 -4.92 -36.83 11.58
N VAL A 319 -6.11 -37.42 11.43
CA VAL A 319 -7.04 -37.17 10.35
C VAL A 319 -7.45 -35.69 10.39
N LYS A 320 -7.14 -35.03 9.28
CA LYS A 320 -7.50 -33.66 8.91
C LYS A 320 -9.03 -33.50 8.96
N ARG A 321 -9.55 -32.78 9.95
CA ARG A 321 -10.88 -32.15 9.88
C ARG A 321 -10.67 -30.68 9.59
N ASP A 322 -10.95 -30.31 8.36
CA ASP A 322 -11.09 -28.92 7.94
C ASP A 322 -12.31 -28.32 8.65
N ARG A 323 -12.08 -27.65 9.79
CA ARG A 323 -12.96 -26.60 10.29
C ARG A 323 -12.19 -25.30 10.20
N ILE A 324 -12.57 -24.51 9.20
CA ILE A 324 -12.26 -23.09 9.06
C ILE A 324 -12.93 -22.40 10.26
N HIS A 325 -12.21 -22.35 11.38
CA HIS A 325 -12.46 -21.37 12.42
C HIS A 325 -11.33 -20.36 12.31
N GLU A 326 -11.64 -19.21 11.71
CA GLU A 326 -10.93 -17.96 11.92
C GLU A 326 -11.08 -17.55 13.39
N THR A 327 -10.40 -18.26 14.28
CA THR A 327 -10.04 -17.68 15.58
C THR A 327 -8.92 -16.71 15.31
N ALA A 328 -9.25 -15.41 15.28
CA ALA A 328 -8.36 -14.27 15.41
C ALA A 328 -7.67 -14.25 16.80
N GLY A 329 -7.06 -15.37 17.17
CA GLY A 329 -6.30 -15.54 18.39
C GLY A 329 -4.84 -15.16 18.14
N SER A 330 -4.47 -13.96 18.59
CA SER A 330 -3.12 -13.61 19.02
C SER A 330 -2.00 -14.03 18.06
N ALA A 331 -2.04 -13.53 16.82
CA ALA A 331 -0.90 -13.53 15.90
C ALA A 331 0.21 -12.53 16.31
N ASP A 332 0.40 -12.33 17.62
CA ASP A 332 1.61 -11.72 18.20
C ASP A 332 2.77 -12.75 18.25
N ASP A 333 2.67 -13.82 17.43
CA ASP A 333 3.74 -14.78 17.16
C ASP A 333 4.95 -14.02 16.63
N HIS A 334 5.85 -13.70 17.56
CA HIS A 334 7.21 -13.22 17.41
C HIS A 334 7.52 -12.67 16.01
N ARG A 335 7.08 -11.43 15.73
CA ARG A 335 7.59 -10.69 14.58
C ARG A 335 9.10 -10.75 14.64
N GLY A 336 9.74 -11.36 13.63
CA GLY A 336 11.19 -11.50 13.62
C GLY A 336 11.85 -10.13 13.73
N ILE A 337 13.02 -10.05 14.38
CA ILE A 337 13.77 -8.79 14.57
C ILE A 337 13.93 -8.01 13.26
N LEU A 338 14.09 -8.73 12.13
CA LEU A 338 14.19 -8.12 10.81
C LEU A 338 12.87 -7.50 10.35
N SER A 339 11.72 -8.14 10.61
CA SER A 339 10.40 -7.56 10.34
C SER A 339 10.21 -6.28 11.16
N ILE A 340 10.57 -6.32 12.44
CA ILE A 340 10.54 -5.15 13.34
C ILE A 340 11.43 -4.02 12.81
N ALA A 341 12.67 -4.34 12.40
CA ALA A 341 13.61 -3.36 11.87
C ALA A 341 13.16 -2.76 10.52
N VAL A 342 12.62 -3.59 9.62
CA VAL A 342 12.08 -3.16 8.33
C VAL A 342 10.86 -2.26 8.54
N GLU A 343 9.94 -2.64 9.42
CA GLU A 343 8.78 -1.82 9.76
C GLU A 343 9.17 -0.52 10.47
N PHE A 344 10.20 -0.54 11.30
CA PHE A 344 10.74 0.68 11.91
C PHE A 344 11.32 1.62 10.84
N LEU A 345 12.12 1.10 9.90
CA LEU A 345 12.78 1.91 8.88
C LEU A 345 11.80 2.45 7.83
N PHE A 346 10.91 1.57 7.36
CA PHE A 346 10.07 1.81 6.18
C PHE A 346 8.60 2.00 6.51
N GLY A 347 8.15 1.49 7.65
CA GLY A 347 6.76 1.57 8.06
C GLY A 347 5.90 0.37 7.70
N PRO A 348 4.60 0.48 8.02
CA PRO A 348 3.61 -0.34 7.36
C PRO A 348 3.71 -0.15 5.84
N THR A 349 3.69 -1.25 5.11
CA THR A 349 3.45 -1.27 3.67
C THR A 349 1.94 -1.38 3.43
N PRO A 350 1.36 -0.58 2.52
CA PRO A 350 2.00 0.43 1.66
C PRO A 350 2.44 1.70 2.41
N PHE A 351 3.51 2.36 1.92
CA PHE A 351 4.10 3.58 2.52
C PHE A 351 3.14 4.78 2.53
N TRP A 352 2.12 4.73 1.67
CA TRP A 352 1.05 5.73 1.56
C TRP A 352 -0.26 5.13 2.06
N PRO A 353 -0.46 4.95 3.38
CA PRO A 353 -1.75 4.59 3.92
C PRO A 353 -2.62 5.84 4.02
N GLY A 354 -2.69 6.64 2.94
CA GLY A 354 -3.83 7.54 2.71
C GLY A 354 -5.12 6.78 3.00
N PRO A 355 -6.22 7.42 3.45
CA PRO A 355 -7.50 6.75 3.28
C PRO A 355 -7.52 6.27 1.84
N SER A 356 -7.64 4.96 1.64
CA SER A 356 -7.65 4.43 0.29
C SER A 356 -8.73 5.21 -0.47
N ASP A 357 -8.53 5.48 -1.76
CA ASP A 357 -9.58 6.18 -2.52
C ASP A 357 -10.92 5.45 -2.31
N VAL A 358 -10.88 4.12 -2.18
CA VAL A 358 -11.99 3.26 -1.73
C VAL A 358 -12.60 3.69 -0.39
N GLU A 359 -11.82 3.86 0.69
CA GLU A 359 -12.35 4.34 1.98
C GLU A 359 -12.98 5.73 1.88
N LYS A 360 -12.36 6.64 1.12
CA LYS A 360 -12.92 7.98 0.87
C LYS A 360 -14.24 7.90 0.11
N TRP A 361 -14.31 7.06 -0.93
CA TRP A 361 -15.52 6.85 -1.71
C TRP A 361 -16.62 6.19 -0.90
N ASN A 362 -16.31 5.13 -0.14
CA ASN A 362 -17.27 4.47 0.76
C ASN A 362 -17.85 5.45 1.80
N LEU A 363 -17.04 6.38 2.28
CA LEU A 363 -17.46 7.41 3.21
C LEU A 363 -18.44 8.39 2.55
N ILE A 364 -18.13 8.84 1.33
CA ILE A 364 -19.02 9.71 0.54
C ILE A 364 -20.32 9.00 0.19
N GLU A 365 -20.23 7.74 -0.21
CA GLU A 365 -21.37 6.89 -0.52
C GLU A 365 -22.33 6.75 0.67
N ARG A 366 -21.79 6.50 1.87
CA ARG A 366 -22.59 6.48 3.11
C ARG A 366 -23.28 7.82 3.37
N PHE A 367 -22.60 8.92 3.10
CA PHE A 367 -23.22 10.24 3.19
C PHE A 367 -24.34 10.41 2.16
N ILE A 368 -24.13 9.97 0.92
CA ILE A 368 -25.12 10.03 -0.15
C ILE A 368 -26.38 9.25 0.24
N LEU A 369 -26.20 8.01 0.71
CA LEU A 369 -27.28 7.13 1.15
C LEU A 369 -28.06 7.67 2.36
N SER A 370 -27.45 8.55 3.15
CA SER A 370 -28.13 9.19 4.30
C SER A 370 -29.12 10.29 3.90
N ARG A 371 -29.12 10.75 2.64
CA ARG A 371 -29.94 11.86 2.14
C ARG A 371 -30.94 11.39 1.09
N GLU A 372 -32.20 11.26 1.47
CA GLU A 372 -33.27 10.79 0.55
C GLU A 372 -33.71 11.84 -0.49
N ASN A 373 -33.54 13.14 -0.21
CA ASN A 373 -34.11 14.24 -1.02
C ASN A 373 -33.15 14.84 -2.08
N GLY A 374 -32.15 14.06 -2.49
CA GLY A 374 -31.05 14.53 -3.32
C GLY A 374 -30.07 15.43 -2.55
N ILE A 375 -28.93 15.72 -3.17
CA ILE A 375 -27.78 16.35 -2.53
C ILE A 375 -27.40 17.61 -3.28
N THR A 376 -27.13 18.68 -2.54
CA THR A 376 -26.64 19.93 -3.12
C THR A 376 -25.12 19.92 -3.26
N LEU A 377 -24.57 20.74 -4.15
CA LEU A 377 -23.10 20.89 -4.24
C LEU A 377 -22.49 21.37 -2.92
N SER A 378 -23.22 22.18 -2.14
CA SER A 378 -22.81 22.63 -0.81
C SER A 378 -22.66 21.48 0.19
N ASP A 379 -23.51 20.46 0.11
CA ASP A 379 -23.47 19.29 1.00
C ASP A 379 -22.23 18.42 0.73
N LEU A 380 -21.69 18.45 -0.50
CA LEU A 380 -20.52 17.67 -0.89
C LEU A 380 -19.18 18.35 -0.56
N VAL A 381 -19.19 19.65 -0.22
CA VAL A 381 -17.99 20.44 0.08
C VAL A 381 -17.08 19.82 1.14
N PRO A 382 -17.59 19.26 2.26
CA PRO A 382 -16.75 18.67 3.30
C PRO A 382 -15.89 17.49 2.79
N PHE A 383 -16.35 16.80 1.75
CA PHE A 383 -15.71 15.57 1.25
C PHE A 383 -14.61 15.83 0.22
N ILE A 384 -14.41 17.09 -0.18
CA ILE A 384 -13.31 17.48 -1.07
C ILE A 384 -11.98 17.43 -0.30
N ASP A 385 -10.89 17.19 -1.03
CA ASP A 385 -9.54 17.11 -0.44
C ASP A 385 -9.09 18.43 0.20
N ASN A 386 -9.52 19.58 -0.32
CA ASN A 386 -9.15 20.88 0.22
C ASN A 386 -10.41 21.73 0.38
N PRO A 387 -11.20 21.52 1.45
CA PRO A 387 -12.37 22.33 1.68
C PRO A 387 -11.95 23.79 1.91
N PRO A 388 -12.73 24.77 1.41
CA PRO A 388 -12.48 26.19 1.68
C PRO A 388 -12.61 26.48 3.18
N PRO A 389 -11.94 27.53 3.69
CA PRO A 389 -12.19 28.02 5.05
C PRO A 389 -13.66 28.47 5.18
N ILE A 390 -14.22 28.32 6.38
CA ILE A 390 -15.62 28.52 6.79
C ILE A 390 -16.34 29.58 5.94
N MET A 391 -17.45 29.17 5.31
CA MET A 391 -18.27 30.01 4.42
C MET A 391 -19.17 30.94 5.26
N GLU A 392 -18.58 31.90 5.96
CA GLU A 392 -19.35 32.72 6.91
C GLU A 392 -20.13 33.88 6.28
N ASP A 393 -19.83 34.36 5.06
CA ASP A 393 -20.59 35.49 4.48
C ASP A 393 -20.40 35.79 2.97
N GLN A 394 -19.69 34.95 2.22
CA GLN A 394 -19.40 35.23 0.80
C GLN A 394 -20.51 34.67 -0.09
N GLY A 395 -21.37 35.56 -0.59
CA GLY A 395 -22.63 35.23 -1.26
C GLY A 395 -22.57 34.10 -2.28
N SER A 396 -23.35 33.05 -2.05
CA SER A 396 -23.85 31.96 -2.94
C SER A 396 -22.89 31.25 -3.93
N THR A 397 -21.68 31.74 -4.14
CA THR A 397 -20.78 31.29 -5.20
C THR A 397 -19.67 30.48 -4.58
N LEU A 398 -19.76 29.17 -4.76
CA LEU A 398 -18.71 28.23 -4.38
C LEU A 398 -17.44 28.55 -5.18
N PRO A 399 -16.25 28.56 -4.54
CA PRO A 399 -14.99 28.65 -5.27
C PRO A 399 -14.92 27.56 -6.33
N SER A 400 -14.38 27.88 -7.49
CA SER A 400 -14.36 26.98 -8.65
C SER A 400 -13.64 25.66 -8.41
N HIS A 401 -12.57 25.67 -7.60
CA HIS A 401 -11.88 24.44 -7.21
C HIS A 401 -12.79 23.52 -6.36
N THR A 402 -13.66 24.12 -5.55
CA THR A 402 -14.66 23.42 -4.74
C THR A 402 -15.74 22.82 -5.65
N VAL A 403 -16.25 23.61 -6.60
CA VAL A 403 -17.23 23.13 -7.58
C VAL A 403 -16.67 21.96 -8.38
N SER A 404 -15.44 22.08 -8.88
CA SER A 404 -14.76 21.00 -9.60
C SER A 404 -14.59 19.74 -8.74
N GLY A 405 -14.24 19.89 -7.45
CA GLY A 405 -14.18 18.78 -6.51
C GLY A 405 -15.53 18.09 -6.29
N CYS A 406 -16.61 18.86 -6.12
CA CYS A 406 -17.96 18.29 -6.02
C CYS A 406 -18.40 17.60 -7.31
N LEU A 407 -18.10 18.19 -8.48
CA LEU A 407 -18.42 17.60 -9.78
C LEU A 407 -17.67 16.28 -10.01
N HIS A 408 -16.44 16.16 -9.50
CA HIS A 408 -15.71 14.90 -9.54
C HIS A 408 -16.40 13.81 -8.72
N ILE A 409 -16.93 14.16 -7.55
CA ILE A 409 -17.73 13.25 -6.73
C ILE A 409 -19.02 12.87 -7.46
N LEU A 410 -19.71 13.83 -8.07
CA LEU A 410 -20.93 13.59 -8.84
C LEU A 410 -20.67 12.67 -10.04
N ALA A 411 -19.59 12.90 -10.77
CA ALA A 411 -19.20 12.07 -11.92
C ALA A 411 -18.85 10.65 -11.49
N HIS A 412 -18.13 10.47 -10.37
CA HIS A 412 -17.79 9.16 -9.84
C HIS A 412 -19.02 8.30 -9.51
N PHE A 413 -20.10 8.94 -9.08
CA PHE A 413 -21.34 8.28 -8.63
C PHE A 413 -22.52 8.43 -9.61
N ASN A 414 -22.26 8.87 -10.85
CA ASN A 414 -23.28 9.07 -11.87
C ASN A 414 -24.48 9.92 -11.41
N GLY A 415 -24.19 11.04 -10.73
CA GLY A 415 -25.20 11.94 -10.19
C GLY A 415 -26.07 12.59 -11.27
N VAL A 416 -27.40 12.43 -11.17
CA VAL A 416 -28.39 12.98 -12.10
C VAL A 416 -29.02 14.25 -11.54
N PRO A 417 -29.08 15.38 -12.27
CA PRO A 417 -29.71 16.60 -11.79
C PRO A 417 -31.23 16.42 -11.66
N ILE A 418 -31.78 16.67 -10.46
CA ILE A 418 -33.23 16.69 -10.19
C ILE A 418 -33.78 18.12 -10.31
N SER A 419 -33.00 19.09 -9.83
CA SER A 419 -33.34 20.52 -9.84
C SER A 419 -32.09 21.33 -10.16
N SER A 420 -32.22 22.66 -10.28
CA SER A 420 -31.10 23.57 -10.58
C SER A 420 -29.91 23.48 -9.60
N SER A 421 -30.11 22.91 -8.41
CA SER A 421 -29.07 22.81 -7.38
C SER A 421 -28.98 21.45 -6.68
N ARG A 422 -29.76 20.44 -7.09
CA ARG A 422 -29.80 19.12 -6.45
C ARG A 422 -29.57 17.98 -7.43
N PHE A 423 -28.87 16.95 -6.95
CA PHE A 423 -28.54 15.73 -7.68
C PHE A 423 -29.07 14.49 -6.95
N ALA A 424 -29.58 13.52 -7.71
CA ALA A 424 -29.94 12.17 -7.26
C ALA A 424 -28.88 11.16 -7.71
N PHE A 425 -28.81 10.03 -7.00
CA PHE A 425 -27.86 8.96 -7.26
C PHE A 425 -28.63 7.63 -7.38
N PRO A 426 -29.36 7.41 -8.49
CA PRO A 426 -30.27 6.28 -8.61
C PRO A 426 -29.55 4.93 -8.52
N GLU A 427 -28.31 4.84 -8.99
CA GLU A 427 -27.52 3.60 -8.98
C GLU A 427 -27.16 3.16 -7.55
N ILE A 428 -26.61 4.07 -6.74
CA ILE A 428 -26.28 3.77 -5.33
C ILE A 428 -27.54 3.42 -4.52
N VAL A 429 -28.65 4.12 -4.78
CA VAL A 429 -29.93 3.82 -4.13
C VAL A 429 -30.42 2.42 -4.51
N ALA A 430 -30.32 2.04 -5.78
CA ALA A 430 -30.67 0.70 -6.24
C ALA A 430 -29.76 -0.39 -5.64
N GLU A 431 -28.44 -0.14 -5.52
CA GLU A 431 -27.51 -1.06 -4.88
C GLU A 431 -27.83 -1.28 -3.40
N ARG A 432 -28.26 -0.23 -2.69
CA ARG A 432 -28.71 -0.33 -1.30
C ARG A 432 -29.97 -1.19 -1.17
N GLU A 433 -30.95 -1.02 -2.05
CA GLU A 433 -32.20 -1.80 -2.02
C GLU A 433 -31.97 -3.30 -2.27
N ASN A 434 -30.91 -3.65 -3.00
CA ASN A 434 -30.52 -5.04 -3.23
C ASN A 434 -29.86 -5.74 -2.02
N GLY A 435 -29.77 -5.07 -0.86
CA GLY A 435 -29.39 -5.69 0.41
C GLY A 435 -27.90 -6.05 0.56
N ASN A 436 -27.05 -5.59 -0.36
CA ASN A 436 -25.61 -5.91 -0.33
C ASN A 436 -24.80 -5.06 0.69
N PHE A 437 -25.46 -4.14 1.39
CA PHE A 437 -24.79 -3.07 2.15
C PHE A 437 -24.58 -3.35 3.66
N ASP A 438 -25.18 -4.39 4.22
CA ASP A 438 -25.36 -4.50 5.68
C ASP A 438 -24.16 -5.09 6.47
N ASN A 439 -23.06 -5.53 5.84
CA ASN A 439 -21.98 -6.23 6.56
C ASN A 439 -20.72 -5.42 6.92
N HIS A 440 -20.59 -4.16 6.49
CA HIS A 440 -19.39 -3.34 6.77
C HIS A 440 -19.59 -2.28 7.87
N GLN A 441 -20.71 -2.31 8.59
CA GLN A 441 -21.06 -1.27 9.57
C GLN A 441 -20.33 -1.42 10.92
N ASN A 442 -19.73 -2.58 11.22
CA ASN A 442 -19.21 -2.90 12.56
C ASN A 442 -17.71 -2.67 12.79
N SER A 443 -16.95 -2.13 11.84
CA SER A 443 -15.47 -2.07 11.95
C SER A 443 -14.86 -0.68 12.09
N ALA A 444 -15.67 0.37 12.23
CA ALA A 444 -15.17 1.74 12.20
C ALA A 444 -15.52 2.57 13.43
N GLU A 445 -15.66 1.99 14.64
CA GLU A 445 -15.64 2.76 15.89
C GLU A 445 -14.22 3.31 16.14
N SER A 446 -13.88 4.36 15.41
CA SER A 446 -12.77 5.27 15.67
C SER A 446 -13.15 6.18 16.85
N GLY A 447 -12.98 5.61 18.05
CA GLY A 447 -13.02 6.37 19.30
C GLY A 447 -12.28 7.71 19.17
N ASN A 448 -12.96 8.78 19.56
CA ASN A 448 -12.58 10.19 19.41
C ASN A 448 -11.17 10.46 20.00
N SER A 449 -10.13 10.16 19.23
CA SER A 449 -8.75 10.32 19.66
C SER A 449 -8.33 11.73 19.32
N GLU A 450 -8.49 12.63 20.29
CA GLU A 450 -7.65 13.81 20.36
C GLU A 450 -6.22 13.41 20.01
N MET A 451 -5.59 14.14 19.07
CA MET A 451 -4.29 13.81 18.49
C MET A 451 -3.22 13.79 19.59
N ARG A 452 -3.07 12.65 20.27
CA ARG A 452 -1.99 12.42 21.23
C ARG A 452 -0.75 12.05 20.42
N TRP A 453 0.37 12.72 20.68
CA TRP A 453 1.65 12.41 20.02
C TRP A 453 2.01 10.92 20.05
N GLU A 454 1.57 10.20 21.08
CA GLU A 454 1.78 8.75 21.19
C GLU A 454 1.08 7.95 20.09
N SER A 455 -0.14 8.33 19.67
CA SER A 455 -0.87 7.60 18.61
C SER A 455 -0.31 7.84 17.21
N ILE A 456 0.52 8.88 17.03
CA ILE A 456 1.23 9.13 15.78
C ILE A 456 2.43 8.20 15.64
N LEU A 457 3.11 7.89 16.74
CA LEU A 457 4.38 7.13 16.71
C LEU A 457 4.14 5.63 16.59
N TYR A 458 3.19 5.10 17.33
CA TYR A 458 2.89 3.67 17.37
C TYR A 458 1.40 3.41 17.54
N GLU A 459 0.94 2.28 17.00
CA GLU A 459 -0.43 1.82 17.17
C GLU A 459 -0.62 1.34 18.61
N ASN A 460 -1.51 2.01 19.35
CA ASN A 460 -1.79 1.64 20.73
C ASN A 460 -2.67 0.38 20.73
N GLN A 461 -2.07 -0.80 20.87
CA GLN A 461 -2.75 -2.10 20.97
C GLN A 461 -3.68 -2.25 22.19
N SER A 462 -3.99 -1.18 22.92
CA SER A 462 -4.91 -1.21 24.07
C SER A 462 -6.39 -1.48 23.67
N GLY A 463 -6.64 -2.09 22.51
CA GLY A 463 -7.94 -2.46 21.97
C GLY A 463 -8.67 -3.57 22.73
N PHE A 464 -8.37 -3.80 24.00
CA PHE A 464 -9.37 -4.38 24.90
C PHE A 464 -10.23 -3.24 25.47
N SER A 465 -10.94 -2.59 24.54
CA SER A 465 -11.98 -1.62 24.87
C SER A 465 -13.12 -2.38 25.52
N SER A 466 -13.10 -2.49 26.85
CA SER A 466 -14.29 -2.82 27.62
C SER A 466 -15.41 -1.91 27.15
N SER A 467 -16.40 -2.49 26.47
CA SER A 467 -17.65 -1.86 26.05
C SER A 467 -18.38 -1.34 27.28
N SER A 468 -17.95 -0.20 27.81
CA SER A 468 -18.69 0.50 28.83
C SER A 468 -19.86 1.19 28.12
N ASN A 469 -21.01 0.53 28.17
CA ASN A 469 -22.33 1.05 27.81
C ASN A 469 -22.75 2.20 28.75
N GLY A 470 -21.88 3.18 28.96
CA GLY A 470 -22.12 4.36 29.75
C GLY A 470 -22.88 5.38 28.91
N ARG A 471 -24.22 5.32 28.96
CA ARG A 471 -25.13 6.39 28.55
C ARG A 471 -24.76 7.69 29.26
N THR A 472 -23.85 8.46 28.69
CA THR A 472 -23.56 9.83 29.13
C THR A 472 -24.54 10.76 28.41
N LEU A 473 -25.66 11.00 29.08
CA LEU A 473 -26.73 11.89 28.65
C LEU A 473 -26.21 13.34 28.75
N GLY A 474 -25.96 14.00 27.61
CA GLY A 474 -25.79 15.46 27.56
C GLY A 474 -24.51 16.03 26.92
N THR A 475 -23.67 15.23 26.26
CA THR A 475 -22.58 15.82 25.45
C THR A 475 -23.11 16.25 24.09
N ALA A 476 -22.69 17.44 23.62
CA ALA A 476 -23.06 18.00 22.33
C ALA A 476 -22.92 16.94 21.21
N PRO A 477 -23.80 16.96 20.19
CA PRO A 477 -23.80 15.98 19.12
C PRO A 477 -22.39 15.92 18.52
N LYS A 478 -21.73 14.76 18.69
CA LYS A 478 -20.43 14.53 18.09
C LYS A 478 -20.62 14.56 16.57
N PRO A 479 -19.73 15.22 15.82
CA PRO A 479 -19.78 15.19 14.38
C PRO A 479 -19.77 13.73 13.91
N PRO A 480 -20.50 13.41 12.84
CA PRO A 480 -20.53 12.05 12.32
C PRO A 480 -19.11 11.55 12.05
N GLU A 481 -18.85 10.32 12.47
CA GLU A 481 -17.52 9.69 12.38
C GLU A 481 -16.99 9.62 10.94
N TYR A 482 -17.90 9.51 9.97
CA TYR A 482 -17.58 9.54 8.56
C TYR A 482 -17.00 10.89 8.09
N LEU A 483 -17.02 11.98 8.85
CA LEU A 483 -16.38 13.24 8.43
C LEU A 483 -14.91 13.35 8.86
N HIS A 484 -14.41 12.43 9.67
CA HIS A 484 -13.07 12.51 10.24
C HIS A 484 -12.08 11.60 9.50
N GLU A 485 -11.06 12.19 8.89
CA GLU A 485 -9.98 11.45 8.25
C GLU A 485 -8.99 10.94 9.31
N LYS A 486 -8.63 9.66 9.24
CA LYS A 486 -7.74 9.01 10.21
C LYS A 486 -6.29 9.51 10.05
N TYR A 487 -5.62 9.80 11.18
CA TYR A 487 -4.20 10.17 11.17
C TYR A 487 -3.31 8.99 10.77
N HIS A 488 -2.22 9.29 10.07
CA HIS A 488 -1.21 8.29 9.76
C HIS A 488 -0.37 7.97 10.98
N VAL A 489 -0.15 6.67 11.18
CA VAL A 489 0.75 6.15 12.20
C VAL A 489 2.11 5.86 11.56
N LEU A 490 3.19 6.24 12.24
CA LEU A 490 4.55 6.00 11.78
C LEU A 490 4.84 4.48 11.72
N THR A 491 4.48 3.72 12.75
CA THR A 491 4.74 2.27 12.80
C THR A 491 3.58 1.53 13.46
N LYS A 492 3.31 0.28 13.06
CA LYS A 492 2.38 -0.60 13.82
C LYS A 492 3.15 -1.39 14.90
N LEU A 493 4.37 -0.98 15.20
CA LEU A 493 5.20 -1.58 16.23
C LEU A 493 4.66 -1.25 17.60
N SER A 494 4.80 -2.20 18.52
CA SER A 494 4.53 -1.93 19.93
C SER A 494 5.50 -0.87 20.47
N ARG A 495 5.07 -0.07 21.45
CA ARG A 495 5.91 0.95 22.12
C ARG A 495 7.27 0.39 22.57
N LYS A 496 7.31 -0.86 23.02
CA LYS A 496 8.54 -1.54 23.46
C LYS A 496 9.49 -1.82 22.29
N GLU A 497 8.96 -2.33 21.17
CA GLU A 497 9.72 -2.65 19.96
C GLU A 497 10.26 -1.39 19.28
N PHE A 498 9.41 -0.36 19.21
CA PHE A 498 9.80 0.95 18.71
C PHE A 498 10.93 1.56 19.55
N GLY A 499 10.82 1.51 20.88
CA GLY A 499 11.86 1.97 21.80
C GLY A 499 13.17 1.19 21.64
N GLN A 500 13.11 -0.14 21.46
CA GLN A 500 14.29 -0.97 21.19
C GLN A 500 14.99 -0.57 19.89
N CYS A 501 14.23 -0.27 18.83
CA CYS A 501 14.79 0.19 17.56
C CYS A 501 15.50 1.54 17.69
N ILE A 502 14.91 2.50 18.41
CA ILE A 502 15.55 3.80 18.70
C ILE A 502 16.86 3.58 19.48
N CYS A 503 16.83 2.77 20.53
CA CYS A 503 18.02 2.46 21.32
C CYS A 503 19.11 1.82 20.47
N LEU A 504 18.78 0.87 19.59
CA LEU A 504 19.72 0.24 18.67
C LEU A 504 20.34 1.26 17.71
N ASN A 505 19.53 2.18 17.18
CA ASN A 505 19.97 3.23 16.26
C ASN A 505 20.94 4.21 16.94
N LEU A 506 20.60 4.66 18.14
CA LEU A 506 21.46 5.51 18.98
C LEU A 506 22.77 4.80 19.34
N PHE A 507 22.71 3.52 19.71
CA PHE A 507 23.89 2.73 20.04
C PHE A 507 24.82 2.58 18.84
N ASN A 508 24.28 2.43 17.63
CA ASN A 508 25.07 2.35 16.40
C ASN A 508 25.85 3.66 16.14
N ILE A 509 25.18 4.82 16.26
CA ILE A 509 25.84 6.14 16.13
C ILE A 509 26.90 6.35 17.20
N ILE A 510 26.57 6.08 18.47
CA ILE A 510 27.51 6.23 19.59
C ILE A 510 28.71 5.30 19.41
N GLY A 511 28.49 4.06 18.98
CA GLY A 511 29.56 3.10 18.71
C GLY A 511 30.54 3.59 17.66
N ILE A 512 30.05 4.20 16.59
CA ILE A 512 30.88 4.79 15.54
C ILE A 512 31.63 6.02 16.05
N LEU A 513 31.00 6.90 16.83
CA LEU A 513 31.66 8.05 17.44
C LEU A 513 32.78 7.63 18.40
N LEU A 514 32.53 6.61 19.23
CA LEU A 514 33.53 6.05 20.13
C LEU A 514 34.69 5.42 19.36
N LEU A 515 34.40 4.68 18.29
CA LEU A 515 35.42 4.08 17.42
C LEU A 515 36.23 5.17 16.69
N GLN A 516 35.58 6.24 16.23
CA GLN A 516 36.25 7.40 15.63
C GLN A 516 37.23 8.05 16.60
N ASN A 517 36.77 8.29 17.82
CA ASN A 517 37.58 8.92 18.88
C ASN A 517 38.74 8.01 19.30
N ALA A 518 38.55 6.69 19.28
CA ALA A 518 39.58 5.72 19.58
C ALA A 518 40.68 5.67 18.50
N ILE A 519 40.33 5.89 17.23
CA ILE A 519 41.29 5.87 16.11
C ILE A 519 41.96 7.24 15.90
N SER A 520 41.24 8.34 16.12
CA SER A 520 41.69 9.70 15.75
C SER A 520 42.67 10.34 16.73
N LYS A 521 42.78 9.83 17.97
CA LYS A 521 43.75 10.35 18.93
C LYS A 521 45.14 9.79 18.61
N GLU A 522 46.01 10.66 18.11
CA GLU A 522 47.46 10.41 18.00
C GLU A 522 47.99 9.93 19.36
N GLY A 523 48.51 8.69 19.41
CA GLY A 523 48.95 8.01 20.64
C GLY A 523 48.00 6.93 21.18
N SER A 524 46.87 6.66 20.51
CA SER A 524 45.98 5.55 20.87
C SER A 524 46.59 4.18 20.54
N MET A 525 46.18 3.16 21.31
CA MET A 525 46.76 1.81 21.46
C MET A 525 46.89 0.96 20.16
N LEU A 526 46.43 1.47 19.01
CA LEU A 526 46.46 0.84 17.70
C LEU A 526 47.31 1.70 16.74
N GLU A 527 48.59 1.91 17.05
CA GLU A 527 49.53 2.53 16.11
C GLU A 527 49.83 1.53 14.97
N ILE A 528 48.94 1.48 13.98
CA ILE A 528 49.13 0.67 12.79
C ILE A 528 50.19 1.37 11.93
N LYS A 529 51.45 0.96 12.08
CA LYS A 529 52.58 1.45 11.27
C LYS A 529 52.41 1.26 9.76
N ASN A 530 51.46 0.43 9.33
CA ASN A 530 51.23 0.17 7.91
C ASN A 530 50.23 1.17 7.31
N THR A 531 50.74 2.11 6.52
CA THR A 531 49.98 3.14 5.81
C THR A 531 48.83 2.58 4.98
N THR A 532 48.99 1.40 4.36
CA THR A 532 47.93 0.81 3.51
C THR A 532 46.76 0.26 4.34
N ALA A 533 47.05 -0.37 5.48
CA ALA A 533 46.02 -0.84 6.40
C ALA A 533 45.25 0.33 7.03
N PHE A 534 45.94 1.44 7.35
CA PHE A 534 45.28 2.65 7.83
C PHE A 534 44.31 3.23 6.78
N ALA A 535 44.74 3.34 5.52
CA ALA A 535 43.89 3.82 4.44
C ALA A 535 42.64 2.94 4.25
N PHE A 536 42.80 1.61 4.33
CA PHE A 536 41.70 0.66 4.23
C PHE A 536 40.71 0.78 5.40
N VAL A 537 41.21 0.84 6.64
CA VAL A 537 40.38 1.01 7.85
C VAL A 537 39.63 2.35 7.81
N SER A 538 40.30 3.43 7.38
CA SER A 538 39.68 4.74 7.19
C SER A 538 38.55 4.69 6.15
N GLY A 539 38.74 3.98 5.04
CA GLY A 539 37.71 3.75 4.03
C GLY A 539 36.49 3.02 4.57
N ILE A 540 36.68 1.90 5.28
CA ILE A 540 35.59 1.16 5.94
C ILE A 540 34.87 2.04 6.97
N PHE A 541 35.62 2.81 7.74
CA PHE A 541 35.06 3.67 8.77
C PHE A 541 34.16 4.76 8.16
N SER A 542 34.59 5.38 7.05
CA SER A 542 33.79 6.36 6.32
C SER A 542 32.49 5.73 5.81
N LEU A 543 32.55 4.53 5.25
CA LEU A 543 31.38 3.77 4.80
C LEU A 543 30.42 3.44 5.96
N LEU A 544 30.96 3.00 7.10
CA LEU A 544 30.16 2.66 8.29
C LEU A 544 29.51 3.91 8.91
N SER A 545 30.24 5.03 8.96
CA SER A 545 29.72 6.33 9.41
C SER A 545 28.59 6.83 8.52
N PHE A 546 28.77 6.74 7.20
CA PHE A 546 27.71 7.05 6.23
C PHE A 546 26.47 6.19 6.48
N TYR A 547 26.66 4.88 6.67
CA TYR A 547 25.58 3.95 6.90
C TYR A 547 24.79 4.23 8.19
N ALA A 548 25.46 4.49 9.31
CA ALA A 548 24.75 4.80 10.55
C ALA A 548 24.02 6.14 10.51
N LYS A 549 24.60 7.16 9.87
CA LYS A 549 23.89 8.42 9.61
C LYS A 549 22.65 8.16 8.78
N PHE A 550 22.77 7.37 7.71
CA PHE A 550 21.66 7.03 6.85
C PHE A 550 20.56 6.24 7.57
N PHE A 551 20.92 5.25 8.37
CA PHE A 551 20.00 4.43 9.18
C PHE A 551 19.23 5.25 10.24
N PHE A 552 19.78 6.38 10.67
CA PHE A 552 19.12 7.34 11.55
C PHE A 552 18.31 8.40 10.78
N CYS A 553 18.86 8.91 9.66
CA CYS A 553 18.20 9.92 8.84
C CYS A 553 16.91 9.39 8.20
N LEU A 554 16.85 8.12 7.81
CA LEU A 554 15.66 7.52 7.20
C LEU A 554 14.41 7.59 8.08
N PRO A 555 14.38 7.00 9.30
CA PRO A 555 13.22 7.07 10.17
C PRO A 555 12.90 8.51 10.61
N LEU A 556 13.91 9.39 10.72
CA LEU A 556 13.71 10.81 11.04
C LEU A 556 13.03 11.57 9.90
N ALA A 557 13.51 11.42 8.66
CA ALA A 557 12.90 12.02 7.48
C ALA A 557 11.46 11.55 7.31
N ARG A 558 11.22 10.26 7.55
CA ARG A 558 9.89 9.67 7.56
C ARG A 558 8.99 10.23 8.66
N LEU A 559 9.51 10.39 9.88
CA LEU A 559 8.79 11.03 10.98
C LEU A 559 8.37 12.45 10.63
N ILE A 560 9.29 13.26 10.08
CA ILE A 560 9.01 14.63 9.63
C ILE A 560 7.92 14.63 8.55
N PHE A 561 8.00 13.70 7.59
CA PHE A 561 6.99 13.56 6.55
C PHE A 561 5.61 13.23 7.13
N VAL A 562 5.51 12.20 7.99
CA VAL A 562 4.24 11.81 8.63
C VAL A 562 3.66 12.96 9.46
N ILE A 563 4.49 13.70 10.21
CA ILE A 563 4.05 14.89 10.96
C ILE A 563 3.48 15.95 10.00
N THR A 564 4.13 16.18 8.87
CA THR A 564 3.70 17.18 7.88
C THR A 564 2.36 16.77 7.25
N VAL A 565 2.19 15.50 6.88
CA VAL A 565 0.92 15.00 6.32
C VAL A 565 -0.19 15.05 7.36
N ASN A 566 0.07 14.59 8.58
CA ASN A 566 -0.90 14.62 9.67
C ASN A 566 -1.31 16.03 10.07
N PHE A 567 -0.41 17.01 9.95
CA PHE A 567 -0.75 18.42 10.13
C PHE A 567 -1.76 18.90 9.07
N GLY A 568 -1.58 18.48 7.81
CA GLY A 568 -2.55 18.72 6.75
C GLY A 568 -3.91 18.07 7.03
N ILE A 569 -3.91 16.80 7.48
CA ILE A 569 -5.13 16.08 7.88
C ILE A 569 -5.85 16.82 9.01
N LYS A 570 -5.11 17.24 10.04
CA LYS A 570 -5.65 18.00 11.17
C LYS A 570 -6.37 19.25 10.67
N GLN A 571 -5.71 20.04 9.81
CA GLN A 571 -6.30 21.25 9.24
C GLN A 571 -7.56 20.94 8.42
N ARG A 572 -7.58 19.85 7.65
CA ARG A 572 -8.77 19.42 6.90
C ARG A 572 -9.91 19.01 7.82
N ASN A 573 -9.63 18.21 8.84
CA ASN A 573 -10.63 17.76 9.81
C ASN A 573 -11.22 18.95 10.58
N GLU A 574 -10.39 19.91 11.01
CA GLU A 574 -10.87 21.15 11.65
C GLU A 574 -11.82 21.94 10.73
N LYS A 575 -11.49 22.08 9.44
CA LYS A 575 -12.37 22.72 8.46
C LYS A 575 -13.68 21.94 8.26
N ARG A 576 -13.61 20.62 8.12
CA ARG A 576 -14.78 19.73 7.99
C ARG A 576 -15.70 19.84 9.21
N HIS A 577 -15.13 19.91 10.41
CA HIS A 577 -15.88 20.14 11.64
C HIS A 577 -16.56 21.52 11.68
N GLY A 578 -15.86 22.57 11.23
CA GLY A 578 -16.46 23.90 11.10
C GLY A 578 -17.68 23.90 10.18
N ILE A 579 -17.56 23.30 9.00
CA ILE A 579 -18.66 23.21 8.03
C ILE A 579 -19.81 22.34 8.57
N ALA A 580 -19.51 21.18 9.17
CA ALA A 580 -20.53 20.31 9.74
C ALA A 580 -21.32 20.98 10.87
N LYS A 581 -20.65 21.81 11.69
CA LYS A 581 -21.30 22.59 12.75
C LYS A 581 -22.26 23.65 12.19
N VAL A 582 -21.88 24.31 11.10
CA VAL A 582 -22.73 25.30 10.41
C VAL A 582 -23.92 24.62 9.73
N MET A 583 -23.77 23.40 9.20
CA MET A 583 -24.87 22.66 8.58
C MET A 583 -25.85 22.04 9.60
N ALA A 584 -25.39 21.81 10.84
CA ALA A 584 -26.20 21.20 11.89
C ALA A 584 -26.99 22.21 12.73
N GLY A 585 -26.60 23.48 12.72
CA GLY A 585 -27.31 24.59 13.37
C GLY A 585 -28.21 25.31 12.38
#